data_AF-A0A3N5E8A0-F1
#
_entry.id   AF-A0A3N5E8A0-F1
#
_cell.length_a   1.000
_cell.length_b   1.000
_cell.length_c   1.000
_cell.angle_alpha   90.00
_cell.angle_beta   90.00
_cell.angle_gamma   90.00
#
_symmetry.space_group_name_H-M   'P 1'
#
loop_
_entity.id
_entity.type
_entity.pdbx_description
1 polymer ?
#
loop_
_entity_poly.entity_id
_entity_poly.type
_entity_poly.pdbx_seq_one_letter_code
_entity_poly.pdbx_strand_id
1 'polypeptide(L)'
;ITFHGPGQLVAYPIVELADPLDLRRYVRALESAVIATADAFGVAADRRDGLPGVWVDAQRKLAAVGVRVRRGVTTHGLALNVSTDLAWFDEMVPCGIPGCQVTSLEREIGRPPTMADVAGVLAAELAKALGLRLAATP
;
A
#
# COMPACT_ATOMS: atom_id res chain seq x y z
N ILE A 1 -1.51 -9.15 -12.85
CA ILE A 1 -1.80 -7.79 -13.37
C ILE A 1 -2.42 -6.95 -12.25
N THR A 2 -2.27 -5.63 -12.28
CA THR A 2 -2.87 -4.68 -11.32
C THR A 2 -3.31 -3.43 -12.07
N PHE A 3 -4.24 -2.67 -11.48
CA PHE A 3 -4.71 -1.38 -11.98
C PHE A 3 -4.12 -0.22 -11.16
N HIS A 4 -3.88 0.90 -11.84
CA HIS A 4 -3.61 2.20 -11.24
C HIS A 4 -4.42 3.28 -11.95
N GLY A 5 -5.06 4.17 -11.19
CA GLY A 5 -5.90 5.23 -11.74
C GLY A 5 -6.29 6.28 -10.71
N PRO A 6 -7.13 7.25 -11.09
CA PRO A 6 -7.61 8.30 -10.19
C PRO A 6 -8.17 7.74 -8.88
N GLY A 7 -7.91 8.45 -7.77
CA GLY A 7 -8.33 8.01 -6.45
C GLY A 7 -7.49 6.88 -5.85
N GLN A 8 -6.43 6.41 -6.51
CA GLN A 8 -5.47 5.47 -5.93
C GLN A 8 -4.16 6.18 -5.59
N LEU A 9 -3.70 6.04 -4.36
CA LEU A 9 -2.42 6.59 -3.92
C LEU A 9 -1.30 5.61 -4.20
N VAL A 10 -0.39 5.98 -5.10
CA VAL A 10 0.78 5.18 -5.45
C VAL A 10 2.02 5.76 -4.79
N ALA A 11 2.77 4.93 -4.07
CA ALA A 11 4.02 5.31 -3.44
C ALA A 11 5.17 4.43 -3.92
N TYR A 12 6.27 5.06 -4.33
CA TYR A 12 7.48 4.40 -4.78
C TYR A 12 8.67 4.79 -3.91
N PRO A 13 8.90 4.13 -2.76
CA PRO A 13 10.10 4.37 -1.97
C PRO A 13 11.31 3.83 -2.73
N ILE A 14 12.11 4.73 -3.30
CA ILE A 14 13.36 4.41 -4.01
C ILE A 14 14.50 4.54 -3.02
N VAL A 15 14.90 3.42 -2.42
CA VAL A 15 15.88 3.38 -1.32
C VAL A 15 16.89 2.26 -1.55
N GLU A 16 18.10 2.45 -1.04
CA GLU A 16 19.11 1.40 -0.98
C GLU A 16 18.84 0.50 0.23
N LEU A 17 18.82 -0.81 0.01
CA LEU A 17 18.67 -1.81 1.06
C LEU A 17 20.06 -2.23 1.58
N ALA A 18 20.14 -2.49 2.88
CA ALA A 18 21.35 -3.00 3.51
C ALA A 18 21.75 -4.38 2.96
N ASP A 19 23.05 -4.69 3.06
CA ASP A 19 23.63 -6.00 2.74
C ASP A 19 23.87 -6.79 4.04
N PRO A 20 23.35 -8.02 4.20
CA PRO A 20 22.58 -8.81 3.23
C PRO A 20 21.16 -8.28 2.98
N LEU A 21 20.74 -8.33 1.71
CA LEU A 21 19.43 -7.88 1.27
C LEU A 21 18.30 -8.71 1.91
N ASP A 22 17.39 -8.04 2.61
CA ASP A 22 16.16 -8.63 3.15
C ASP A 22 14.91 -7.99 2.54
N LEU A 23 14.46 -8.56 1.42
CA LEU A 23 13.28 -8.10 0.71
C LEU A 23 11.99 -8.33 1.51
N ARG A 24 11.93 -9.39 2.33
CA ARG A 24 10.75 -9.69 3.14
C ARG A 24 10.57 -8.65 4.22
N ARG A 25 11.65 -8.26 4.90
CA ARG A 25 11.61 -7.16 5.88
C ARG A 25 11.18 -5.85 5.23
N TYR A 26 11.69 -5.53 4.04
CA TYR A 26 11.29 -4.33 3.31
C TYR A 26 9.79 -4.35 2.94
N VAL A 27 9.29 -5.44 2.35
CA VAL A 27 7.85 -5.59 2.04
C VAL A 27 7.00 -5.46 3.30
N ARG A 28 7.39 -6.11 4.41
CA ARG A 28 6.67 -5.99 5.68
C ARG A 28 6.67 -4.56 6.24
N ALA A 29 7.73 -3.79 6.01
CA ALA A 29 7.75 -2.37 6.39
C ALA A 29 6.72 -1.57 5.58
N LEU A 30 6.63 -1.79 4.26
CA LEU A 30 5.61 -1.16 3.42
C LEU A 30 4.18 -1.54 3.85
N GLU A 31 3.94 -2.82 4.10
CA GLU A 31 2.64 -3.31 4.60
C GLU A 31 2.29 -2.70 5.96
N SER A 32 3.27 -2.59 6.87
CA SER A 32 3.07 -1.97 8.19
C SER A 32 2.70 -0.49 8.07
N ALA A 33 3.33 0.24 7.15
CA ALA A 33 3.02 1.64 6.91
C ALA A 33 1.60 1.83 6.37
N VAL A 34 1.15 0.93 5.49
CA VAL A 34 -0.23 0.95 4.99
C VAL A 34 -1.23 0.58 6.08
N ILE A 35 -0.95 -0.44 6.91
CA ILE A 35 -1.80 -0.82 8.05
C ILE A 35 -1.96 0.35 9.02
N ALA A 36 -0.85 1.00 9.40
CA ALA A 36 -0.88 2.17 10.28
C ALA A 36 -1.63 3.36 9.63
N THR A 37 -1.47 3.56 8.32
CA THR A 37 -2.28 4.54 7.59
C THR A 37 -3.76 4.21 7.66
N ALA A 38 -4.17 2.96 7.40
CA ALA A 38 -5.56 2.54 7.45
C ALA A 38 -6.18 2.75 8.86
N ASP A 39 -5.43 2.39 9.91
CA ASP A 39 -5.82 2.57 11.31
C ASP A 39 -6.05 4.06 11.65
N ALA A 40 -5.23 4.98 11.13
CA ALA A 40 -5.41 6.42 11.31
C ALA A 40 -6.72 6.96 10.71
N PHE A 41 -7.32 6.24 9.76
CA PHE A 41 -8.64 6.55 9.20
C PHE A 41 -9.77 5.67 9.77
N GLY A 42 -9.49 4.85 10.79
CA GLY A 42 -10.46 3.99 11.46
C GLY A 42 -10.75 2.67 10.72
N VAL A 43 -9.86 2.25 9.81
CA VAL A 43 -10.01 1.00 9.05
C VAL A 43 -9.06 -0.06 9.63
N ALA A 44 -9.63 -1.10 10.25
CA ALA A 44 -8.85 -2.24 10.70
C ALA A 44 -8.41 -3.10 9.51
N ALA A 45 -7.10 -3.15 9.26
CA ALA A 45 -6.52 -3.92 8.17
C ALA A 45 -5.29 -4.69 8.64
N ASP A 46 -4.97 -5.79 7.96
CA ASP A 46 -3.83 -6.64 8.30
C ASP A 46 -3.21 -7.26 7.04
N ARG A 47 -2.09 -7.97 7.22
CA ARG A 47 -1.46 -8.83 6.22
C ARG A 47 -2.26 -10.12 6.09
N ARG A 48 -2.05 -10.80 4.98
CA ARG A 48 -2.56 -12.16 4.77
C ARG A 48 -1.42 -13.07 4.37
N ASP A 49 -1.27 -14.17 5.11
CA ASP A 49 -0.20 -15.13 4.86
C ASP A 49 -0.22 -15.64 3.42
N GLY A 50 0.95 -15.61 2.78
CA GLY A 50 1.15 -16.00 1.39
C GLY A 50 0.64 -14.99 0.35
N LEU A 51 -0.02 -13.90 0.74
CA LEU A 51 -0.62 -12.93 -0.18
C LEU A 51 -0.16 -11.49 0.12
N PRO A 52 0.85 -10.96 -0.62
CA PRO A 52 1.39 -9.63 -0.39
C PRO A 52 0.35 -8.52 -0.49
N GLY A 53 0.50 -7.50 0.34
CA GLY A 53 -0.41 -6.37 0.44
C GLY A 53 -1.19 -6.34 1.75
N VAL A 54 -2.14 -5.43 1.81
CA VAL A 54 -2.93 -5.16 3.03
C VAL A 54 -4.41 -5.41 2.75
N TRP A 55 -5.08 -6.02 3.73
CA TRP A 55 -6.38 -6.64 3.59
C TRP A 55 -7.31 -6.24 4.74
N VAL A 56 -8.58 -6.03 4.44
CA VAL A 56 -9.66 -5.87 5.43
C VAL A 56 -10.41 -7.19 5.55
N ASP A 57 -10.70 -7.60 6.78
CA ASP A 57 -11.34 -8.88 7.13
C ASP A 57 -10.69 -10.12 6.48
N ALA A 58 -9.39 -10.05 6.19
CA ALA A 58 -8.63 -11.06 5.44
C ALA A 58 -9.19 -11.42 4.04
N GLN A 59 -10.19 -10.69 3.53
CA GLN A 59 -10.88 -10.99 2.27
C GLN A 59 -10.71 -9.91 1.21
N ARG A 60 -10.79 -8.64 1.62
CA ARG A 60 -10.81 -7.50 0.68
C ARG A 60 -9.47 -6.82 0.64
N LYS A 61 -8.83 -6.77 -0.53
CA LYS A 61 -7.53 -6.13 -0.69
C LYS A 61 -7.66 -4.61 -0.70
N LEU A 62 -7.07 -3.95 0.28
CA LEU A 62 -7.03 -2.50 0.40
C LEU A 62 -5.82 -1.89 -0.33
N ALA A 63 -4.68 -2.58 -0.30
CA ALA A 63 -3.47 -2.12 -0.99
C ALA A 63 -2.69 -3.27 -1.63
N ALA A 64 -2.18 -3.00 -2.83
CA ALA A 64 -1.20 -3.86 -3.49
C ALA A 64 0.22 -3.44 -3.11
N VAL A 65 1.10 -4.41 -2.88
CA VAL A 65 2.54 -4.18 -2.72
C VAL A 65 3.27 -5.00 -3.77
N GLY A 66 4.09 -4.33 -4.56
CA GLY A 66 4.86 -4.92 -5.64
C GLY A 66 6.17 -4.15 -5.79
N VAL A 67 7.27 -4.82 -5.48
CA VAL A 67 8.60 -4.20 -5.39
C VAL A 67 9.58 -4.99 -6.25
N ARG A 68 10.58 -4.28 -6.76
CA ARG A 68 11.72 -4.88 -7.44
C ARG A 68 12.99 -4.29 -6.83
N VAL A 69 14.05 -5.09 -6.76
CA VAL A 69 15.37 -4.60 -6.34
C VAL A 69 16.38 -4.88 -7.44
N ARG A 70 17.19 -3.87 -7.77
CA ARG A 70 18.30 -4.01 -8.72
C ARG A 70 19.50 -3.25 -8.18
N ARG A 71 20.64 -3.95 -8.04
CA ARG A 71 21.88 -3.38 -7.48
C ARG A 71 21.65 -2.73 -6.10
N GLY A 72 20.94 -3.42 -5.20
CA GLY A 72 20.63 -2.92 -3.85
C GLY A 72 19.51 -1.87 -3.76
N VAL A 73 19.11 -1.25 -4.88
CA VAL A 73 18.11 -0.15 -4.88
C VAL A 73 16.72 -0.65 -5.28
N THR A 74 15.70 -0.22 -4.54
CA THR A 74 14.28 -0.56 -4.77
C THR A 74 13.67 0.26 -5.90
N THR A 75 12.76 -0.36 -6.66
CA THR A 75 11.85 0.30 -7.60
C THR A 75 10.43 -0.25 -7.41
N HIS A 76 9.44 0.47 -7.92
CA HIS A 76 8.02 0.27 -7.61
C HIS A 76 7.76 0.49 -6.12
N GLY A 77 6.79 -0.19 -5.51
CA GLY A 77 6.37 0.10 -4.14
C GLY A 77 4.99 -0.44 -3.84
N LEU A 78 4.05 0.45 -3.57
CA LEU A 78 2.70 0.10 -3.19
C LEU A 78 1.65 1.00 -3.85
N ALA A 79 0.42 0.50 -3.89
CA ALA A 79 -0.75 1.23 -4.34
C ALA A 79 -1.89 1.01 -3.35
N LEU A 80 -2.28 2.08 -2.65
CA LEU A 80 -3.37 2.12 -1.69
C LEU A 80 -4.64 2.66 -2.36
N ASN A 81 -5.72 1.91 -2.30
CA ASN A 81 -7.00 2.35 -2.81
C ASN A 81 -7.62 3.37 -1.84
N VAL A 82 -7.73 4.63 -2.25
CA VAL A 82 -8.25 5.71 -1.39
C VAL A 82 -9.72 5.98 -1.72
N SER A 83 -9.97 6.61 -2.86
CA SER A 83 -11.28 6.84 -3.47
C SER A 83 -11.31 6.25 -4.88
N THR A 84 -10.62 5.12 -5.03
CA THR A 84 -10.40 4.46 -6.32
C THR A 84 -11.72 3.90 -6.83
N ASP A 85 -12.03 4.12 -8.11
CA ASP A 85 -13.11 3.40 -8.76
C ASP A 85 -12.74 1.91 -8.84
N LEU A 86 -13.47 1.09 -8.07
CA LEU A 86 -13.15 -0.33 -7.93
C LEU A 86 -13.67 -1.18 -9.09
N ALA A 87 -14.56 -0.65 -9.93
CA ALA A 87 -15.10 -1.37 -11.09
C ALA A 87 -14.01 -1.79 -12.09
N TRP A 88 -12.89 -1.04 -12.14
CA TRP A 88 -11.73 -1.41 -12.95
C TRP A 88 -11.10 -2.76 -12.55
N PHE A 89 -11.26 -3.19 -11.31
CA PHE A 89 -10.76 -4.49 -10.86
C PHE A 89 -11.67 -5.66 -11.25
N ASP A 90 -12.95 -5.41 -11.53
CA ASP A 90 -13.92 -6.44 -11.94
C ASP A 90 -13.63 -6.95 -13.37
N GLU A 91 -12.98 -6.13 -14.19
CA GLU A 91 -12.55 -6.46 -15.55
C GLU A 91 -11.24 -7.29 -15.60
N MET A 92 -10.73 -7.75 -14.45
CA MET A 92 -9.49 -8.51 -14.36
C MET A 92 -9.50 -9.57 -13.26
N VAL A 93 -8.50 -10.46 -13.28
CA VAL A 93 -8.16 -11.31 -12.13
C VAL A 93 -7.03 -10.63 -11.36
N PRO A 94 -7.33 -9.75 -10.38
CA PRO A 94 -6.30 -8.99 -9.69
C PRO A 94 -5.34 -9.91 -8.95
N CYS A 95 -4.04 -9.65 -9.11
CA CYS A 95 -2.97 -10.46 -8.52
C CYS A 95 -3.01 -11.96 -8.89
N GLY A 96 -3.80 -12.39 -9.88
CA GLY A 96 -3.97 -13.80 -10.25
C GLY A 96 -4.77 -14.62 -9.24
N ILE A 97 -5.52 -13.98 -8.34
CA ILE A 97 -6.29 -14.61 -7.27
C ILE A 97 -7.77 -14.59 -7.68
N PRO A 98 -8.37 -15.72 -8.07
CA PRO A 98 -9.78 -15.79 -8.43
C PRO A 98 -10.67 -15.39 -7.25
N GLY A 99 -11.67 -14.52 -7.48
CA GLY A 99 -12.59 -14.05 -6.45
C GLY A 99 -11.97 -13.13 -5.39
N CYS A 100 -10.76 -12.62 -5.63
CA CYS A 100 -10.15 -11.61 -4.75
C CYS A 100 -10.96 -10.32 -4.81
N GLN A 101 -11.65 -10.02 -3.72
CA GLN A 101 -12.33 -8.76 -3.55
C GLN A 101 -11.30 -7.64 -3.33
N VAL A 102 -11.59 -6.46 -3.84
CA VAL A 102 -10.83 -5.24 -3.56
C VAL A 102 -11.71 -4.25 -2.79
N THR A 103 -11.07 -3.39 -2.00
CA THR A 103 -11.75 -2.30 -1.30
C THR A 103 -10.92 -1.02 -1.36
N SER A 104 -11.46 0.07 -0.84
CA SER A 104 -10.83 1.39 -0.73
C SER A 104 -11.10 2.00 0.65
N LEU A 105 -10.29 2.97 1.08
CA LEU A 105 -10.56 3.70 2.32
C LEU A 105 -11.96 4.32 2.30
N GLU A 106 -12.35 4.97 1.19
CA GLU A 106 -13.68 5.56 1.02
C GLU A 106 -14.80 4.56 1.24
N ARG A 107 -14.68 3.34 0.70
CA ARG A 107 -15.69 2.29 0.87
C ARG A 107 -15.79 1.84 2.33
N GLU A 108 -14.66 1.64 3.00
CA GLU A 108 -14.65 1.13 4.38
C GLU A 108 -15.08 2.19 5.41
N ILE A 109 -14.82 3.49 5.16
CA ILE A 109 -15.22 4.58 6.07
C ILE A 109 -16.56 5.25 5.70
N GLY A 110 -17.09 4.96 4.51
CA GLY A 110 -18.38 5.49 4.01
C GLY A 110 -18.33 6.94 3.51
N ARG A 111 -17.14 7.54 3.37
CA ARG A 111 -16.93 8.90 2.85
C ARG A 111 -15.53 9.04 2.25
N PRO A 112 -15.29 9.91 1.25
CA PRO A 112 -13.96 10.07 0.69
C PRO A 112 -13.02 10.83 1.66
N PRO A 113 -11.88 10.26 2.08
CA PRO A 113 -10.82 11.04 2.72
C PRO A 113 -10.10 11.88 1.66
N THR A 114 -9.45 12.98 2.06
CA THR A 114 -8.68 13.77 1.10
C THR A 114 -7.40 13.03 0.71
N MET A 115 -7.02 13.08 -0.57
CA MET A 115 -5.77 12.46 -1.04
C MET A 115 -4.54 13.05 -0.32
N ALA A 116 -4.59 14.34 0.02
CA ALA A 116 -3.51 15.03 0.72
C ALA A 116 -3.31 14.50 2.15
N ASP A 117 -4.39 14.29 2.90
CA ASP A 117 -4.31 13.75 4.26
C ASP A 117 -3.76 12.32 4.24
N VAL A 118 -4.27 11.48 3.34
CA VAL A 118 -3.81 10.08 3.21
C VAL A 118 -2.34 10.05 2.78
N ALA A 119 -1.92 10.90 1.85
CA ALA A 119 -0.53 11.00 1.43
C ALA A 119 0.40 11.45 2.55
N GLY A 120 -0.03 12.44 3.36
CA GLY A 120 0.73 12.92 4.50
C GLY A 120 0.95 11.83 5.56
N VAL A 121 -0.12 11.12 5.93
CA VAL A 121 -0.05 10.00 6.88
C VAL A 121 0.81 8.87 6.34
N LEU A 122 0.57 8.44 5.09
CA LEU A 122 1.33 7.36 4.47
C LEU A 122 2.82 7.68 4.37
N ALA A 123 3.19 8.90 4.00
CA ALA A 123 4.59 9.32 3.94
C ALA A 123 5.25 9.24 5.32
N ALA A 124 4.55 9.67 6.38
CA ALA A 124 5.06 9.64 7.75
C ALA A 124 5.25 8.19 8.25
N GLU A 125 4.26 7.33 8.02
CA GLU A 125 4.33 5.92 8.42
C GLU A 125 5.36 5.13 7.59
N LEU A 126 5.55 5.46 6.30
CA LEU A 126 6.63 4.90 5.48
C LEU A 126 8.00 5.30 6.02
N ALA A 127 8.22 6.58 6.35
CA ALA A 127 9.48 7.03 6.92
C ALA A 127 9.78 6.29 8.22
N LYS A 128 8.80 6.20 9.14
CA LYS A 128 8.92 5.46 10.39
C LYS A 128 9.22 3.97 10.16
N ALA A 129 8.46 3.29 9.31
CA ALA A 129 8.63 1.86 9.03
C ALA A 129 9.98 1.52 8.38
N LEU A 130 10.54 2.46 7.60
CA LEU A 130 11.85 2.34 6.97
C LEU A 130 13.01 2.85 7.85
N GLY A 131 12.73 3.40 9.03
CA GLY A 131 13.75 4.00 9.90
C GLY A 131 14.35 5.30 9.34
N LEU A 132 13.61 6.02 8.52
CA LEU A 132 13.97 7.27 7.88
C LEU A 132 13.24 8.45 8.54
N ARG A 133 13.67 9.67 8.20
CA ARG A 133 12.97 10.92 8.58
C ARG A 133 12.49 11.62 7.32
N LEU A 134 11.25 12.11 7.36
CA LEU A 134 10.77 13.03 6.33
C LEU A 134 11.50 14.36 6.47
N ALA A 135 12.09 14.83 5.37
CA ALA A 135 12.52 16.21 5.28
C ALA A 135 11.30 17.09 5.00
N ALA A 136 11.24 18.27 5.61
CA ALA A 136 10.30 19.29 5.16
C ALA A 136 10.62 19.62 3.70
N THR A 137 9.58 19.74 2.87
CA THR A 137 9.74 20.26 1.52
C THR A 137 10.35 21.66 1.63
N PRO A 138 11.44 21.98 0.89
CA PRO A 138 12.03 23.31 0.91
C PRO A 138 11.06 24.38 0.40
#